data_AF-E1NSS1-F1
#
_entry.id   AF-E1NSS1-F1
#
_cell.length_a   1.000
_cell.length_b   1.000
_cell.length_c   1.000
_cell.angle_alpha   90.00
_cell.angle_beta   90.00
_cell.angle_gamma   90.00
#
_symmetry.space_group_name_H-M   'P 1'
#
loop_
_entity.id
_entity.type
_entity.pdbx_description
1 polymer ?
#
loop_
_entity_poly.entity_id
_entity_poly.type
_entity_poly.pdbx_seq_one_letter_code
_entity_poly.pdbx_strand_id
1 'polypeptide(L)' 'MEGGFPFTIRQPRFSPETLAAIQEARNIMSGKIKAKSYKTTDEFLQALNAED' A
#
# COMPACT_ATOMS: atom_id res chain seq x y z
N MET A 1 18.71 23.49 -1.22
CA MET A 1 18.96 22.79 0.05
C MET A 1 18.60 21.34 -0.19
N GLU A 2 19.56 20.48 -0.54
CA GLU A 2 19.30 19.04 -0.67
C GLU A 2 19.30 18.43 0.74
N GLY A 3 18.18 18.63 1.44
CA GLY A 3 17.97 18.17 2.80
C GLY A 3 17.55 16.71 2.83
N GLY A 4 18.49 15.79 2.59
CA GLY A 4 18.28 14.35 2.75
C GLY A 4 19.38 13.74 3.63
N PHE A 5 19.03 12.69 4.37
CA PHE A 5 20.07 11.86 4.99
C PHE A 5 20.89 11.17 3.88
N PRO A 6 22.22 11.08 4.01
CA PRO A 6 23.08 10.43 3.02
C PRO A 6 22.86 8.91 2.94
N PHE A 7 22.06 8.35 3.84
CA PHE A 7 21.61 6.96 3.84
C PHE A 7 20.15 6.89 4.33
N THR A 8 19.41 5.90 3.84
CA THR A 8 18.05 5.67 4.32
C THR A 8 18.09 5.12 5.75
N ILE A 9 17.48 5.82 6.70
CA ILE A 9 17.15 5.23 8.01
C ILE A 9 16.06 4.18 7.75
N ARG A 10 16.38 2.90 7.88
CA ARG A 10 15.42 1.80 7.69
C ARG A 10 15.26 1.04 8.99
N GLN A 11 14.02 0.71 9.34
CA GLN A 11 13.78 -0.35 10.33
C GLN A 11 14.17 -1.69 9.69
N PRO A 12 14.97 -2.55 10.38
CA PRO A 12 15.44 -3.81 9.81
C PRO A 12 14.32 -4.79 9.45
N ARG A 13 13.13 -4.62 10.05
CA ARG A 13 11.96 -5.46 9.83
C ARG A 13 10.75 -4.55 9.65
N PHE A 14 9.87 -4.92 8.73
CA PHE A 14 8.59 -4.24 8.53
C PHE A 14 7.71 -4.38 9.77
N SER A 15 6.85 -3.37 10.00
CA SER A 15 5.84 -3.46 11.06
C SER A 15 4.89 -4.64 10.80
N PRO A 16 4.27 -5.22 11.85
CA PRO A 16 3.28 -6.27 11.69
C PRO A 16 2.15 -5.89 10.71
N GLU A 17 1.70 -4.64 10.75
CA GLU A 17 0.69 -4.09 9.83
C GLU A 17 1.16 -4.13 8.38
N THR A 18 2.42 -3.72 8.13
CA THR A 18 3.00 -3.75 6.78
C THR A 18 3.14 -5.19 6.28
N LEU A 19 3.54 -6.12 7.16
CA LEU A 19 3.63 -7.54 6.81
C LEU A 19 2.24 -8.12 6.48
N ALA A 20 1.21 -7.76 7.22
CA ALA A 20 -0.16 -8.16 6.95
C ALA A 20 -0.66 -7.62 5.59
N ALA A 21 -0.42 -6.34 5.30
CA ALA A 21 -0.77 -5.72 4.02
C ALA A 21 -0.04 -6.37 2.83
N ILE A 22 1.25 -6.71 2.98
CA ILE A 22 2.00 -7.46 1.95
C ILE A 22 1.37 -8.84 1.72
N GLN A 23 0.95 -9.53 2.78
CA GLN A 23 0.32 -10.83 2.66
C GLN A 23 -1.06 -10.75 1.99
N GLU A 24 -1.84 -9.71 2.32
CA GLU A 24 -3.11 -9.43 1.65
C GLU A 24 -2.92 -9.16 0.16
N ALA A 25 -1.93 -8.32 -0.21
CA ALA A 25 -1.60 -8.07 -1.62
C ALA A 25 -1.26 -9.36 -2.38
N ARG A 26 -0.50 -10.28 -1.77
CA ARG A 26 -0.22 -11.60 -2.36
C ARG A 26 -1.47 -12.45 -2.52
N ASN A 27 -2.40 -12.39 -1.57
CA ASN A 27 -3.67 -13.10 -1.65
C ASN A 27 -4.57 -12.54 -2.75
N ILE A 28 -4.56 -11.22 -2.97
CA ILE A 28 -5.24 -10.56 -4.09
C ILE A 28 -4.65 -11.03 -5.42
N MET A 29 -3.32 -10.98 -5.56
CA MET A 29 -2.62 -11.37 -6.80
C MET A 29 -2.83 -12.85 -7.15
N SER A 30 -2.92 -13.73 -6.14
CA SER A 30 -3.20 -15.15 -6.33
C SER A 30 -4.69 -15.46 -6.55
N GLY A 31 -5.56 -14.43 -6.59
CA GLY A 31 -7.00 -14.59 -6.81
C GLY A 31 -7.77 -15.14 -5.60
N LYS A 32 -7.12 -15.29 -4.44
CA LYS A 32 -7.77 -15.75 -3.20
C LYS A 32 -8.69 -14.68 -2.61
N ILE A 33 -8.35 -13.41 -2.82
CA ILE A 33 -9.14 -12.25 -2.38
C ILE A 33 -9.53 -11.45 -3.62
N LYS A 34 -10.82 -11.12 -3.74
CA LYS A 34 -11.30 -10.22 -4.80
C LYS A 34 -11.04 -8.77 -4.38
N ALA A 35 -10.10 -8.11 -5.05
CA ALA A 35 -9.83 -6.69 -4.82
C ALA A 35 -10.87 -5.80 -5.51
N LYS A 36 -11.05 -4.58 -4.96
CA LYS A 36 -11.78 -3.50 -5.63
C LYS A 36 -10.98 -3.07 -6.86
N SER A 37 -11.65 -2.96 -8.01
CA SER A 37 -11.06 -2.48 -9.25
C SER A 37 -11.78 -1.21 -9.69
N TYR A 38 -11.03 -0.20 -10.08
CA TYR A 38 -11.55 1.08 -10.55
C TYR A 38 -11.21 1.25 -12.03
N LYS A 39 -12.11 1.87 -12.80
CA LYS A 39 -11.89 2.07 -14.25
C LYS A 39 -11.07 3.32 -14.53
N THR A 40 -11.15 4.31 -13.66
CA THR A 40 -10.44 5.58 -13.78
C THR A 40 -9.70 5.92 -12.49
N THR A 41 -8.71 6.81 -12.62
CA THR A 41 -8.01 7.36 -11.46
C THR A 41 -8.94 8.19 -10.58
N ASP A 42 -9.91 8.91 -11.16
CA ASP A 42 -10.87 9.71 -10.40
C ASP A 42 -11.75 8.85 -9.50
N GLU A 43 -12.25 7.71 -10.00
CA GLU A 43 -13.02 6.74 -9.20
C GLU A 43 -12.19 6.20 -8.03
N PHE A 44 -10.91 5.89 -8.27
CA PHE A 44 -10.00 5.42 -7.23
C PHE A 44 -9.77 6.48 -6.15
N LEU A 45 -9.49 7.73 -6.55
CA LEU A 45 -9.24 8.83 -5.62
C LEU A 45 -10.49 9.18 -4.81
N GLN A 46 -11.69 9.15 -5.40
CA GLN A 46 -12.94 9.37 -4.68
C GLN A 46 -13.16 8.28 -3.62
N ALA A 47 -12.92 7.01 -3.96
CA ALA A 47 -13.05 5.92 -3.00
C ALA A 47 -12.02 6.01 -1.87
N LEU A 48 -10.77 6.38 -2.19
CA LEU A 48 -9.70 6.53 -1.20
C LEU A 48 -9.99 7.66 -0.20
N ASN A 49 -10.48 8.81 -0.67
CA ASN A 49 -10.81 9.95 0.19
C ASN A 49 -12.09 9.75 1.01
N ALA A 50 -12.87 8.71 0.70
CA ALA A 50 -14.09 8.34 1.42
C ALA A 50 -13.88 7.20 2.44
N GLU A 51 -12.67 6.63 2.51
CA GLU A 51 -12.28 5.69 3.57
C GLU A 51 -11.75 6.51 4.77
N ASP A 52 -12.38 6.34 5.94
CA ASP A 52 -12.03 6.98 7.23
C ASP A 52 -10.79 6.34 7.88
#